data_AF-A0A7V7U1M9-F1
#
_entry.id   AF-A0A7V7U1M9-F1
#
_cell.length_a   1.000
_cell.length_b   1.000
_cell.length_c   1.000
_cell.angle_alpha   90.00
_cell.angle_beta   90.00
_cell.angle_gamma   90.00
#
_symmetry.space_group_name_H-M   'P 1'
#
loop_
_entity.id
_entity.type
_entity.pdbx_description
1 polymer ?
#
loop_
_entity_poly.entity_id
_entity_poly.type
_entity_poly.pdbx_seq_one_letter_code
_entity_poly.pdbx_strand_id
1 'polypeptide(L)' 'MTVGRHYLLKKSTGPSAPKLFFDTQIVPLATNMAGGLELLLDRAARRAGVRPVLILAGSAGIVSFVLYRLLRR' A
#
# COMPACT_ATOMS: atom_id res chain seq x y z
N MET A 1 2.58 -30.42 -3.66
CA MET A 1 1.13 -30.21 -3.90
C MET A 1 0.88 -30.25 -5.40
N THR A 2 0.24 -31.29 -5.90
CA THR A 2 -0.15 -31.42 -7.32
C THR A 2 -1.59 -30.95 -7.47
N VAL A 3 -1.80 -29.90 -8.27
CA VAL A 3 -3.13 -29.33 -8.54
C VAL A 3 -3.85 -30.26 -9.54
N GLY A 4 -4.85 -31.01 -9.09
CA GLY A 4 -5.59 -31.97 -9.92
C GLY A 4 -6.65 -31.31 -10.82
N ARG A 5 -7.00 -31.97 -11.95
CA ARG A 5 -7.88 -31.47 -13.04
C ARG A 5 -9.23 -30.88 -12.60
N HIS A 6 -9.71 -31.21 -11.41
CA HIS A 6 -10.98 -30.75 -10.84
C HIS A 6 -10.88 -29.45 -10.04
N TYR A 7 -9.69 -28.86 -9.90
CA TYR A 7 -9.46 -27.67 -9.05
C TYR A 7 -10.27 -26.43 -9.47
N LEU A 8 -10.65 -26.32 -10.75
CA LEU A 8 -11.50 -25.24 -11.25
C LEU A 8 -13.01 -25.54 -11.17
N LEU A 9 -13.40 -26.80 -10.92
CA LEU A 9 -14.80 -27.24 -10.95
C LEU A 9 -15.49 -27.15 -9.59
N LYS A 10 -14.74 -26.96 -8.50
CA LYS A 10 -15.28 -26.88 -7.14
C LYS A 10 -14.77 -25.63 -6.45
N LYS A 11 -15.61 -24.58 -6.43
CA LYS A 11 -15.36 -23.43 -5.54
C LYS A 11 -15.48 -23.90 -4.08
N SER A 12 -14.53 -23.53 -3.25
CA SER A 12 -14.64 -23.71 -1.80
C SER A 12 -15.87 -22.95 -1.28
N THR A 13 -16.50 -23.47 -0.23
CA THR A 13 -17.70 -22.88 0.39
C THR A 13 -17.46 -21.52 1.03
N GLY A 14 -16.21 -21.07 1.13
CA GLY A 14 -15.83 -19.76 1.66
C GLY A 14 -14.44 -19.30 1.19
N PRO A 15 -14.06 -18.04 1.50
CA PRO A 15 -12.75 -17.51 1.21
C PRO A 15 -11.68 -18.24 2.03
N SER A 16 -10.50 -18.45 1.43
CA SER A 16 -9.33 -18.92 2.16
C SER A 16 -8.95 -17.92 3.26
N ALA A 17 -8.41 -18.40 4.39
CA ALA A 17 -8.00 -17.54 5.51
C ALA A 17 -7.10 -16.34 5.11
N PRO A 18 -6.10 -16.49 4.21
CA PRO A 18 -5.30 -15.35 3.76
C PRO A 18 -6.16 -14.29 3.07
N LYS A 19 -7.05 -14.71 2.16
CA LYS A 19 -7.95 -13.80 1.44
C LYS A 19 -8.85 -13.02 2.40
N LEU A 20 -9.47 -13.71 3.36
CA LEU A 20 -10.32 -13.07 4.36
C LEU A 20 -9.52 -12.01 5.15
N PHE A 21 -8.29 -12.32 5.56
CA PHE A 21 -7.43 -11.39 6.30
C PHE A 21 -7.04 -10.16 5.47
N PHE A 22 -6.62 -10.35 4.21
CA PHE A 22 -6.28 -9.24 3.31
C PHE A 22 -7.49 -8.33 3.06
N ASP A 23 -8.64 -8.91 2.72
CA ASP A 23 -9.84 -8.15 2.34
C ASP A 23 -10.45 -7.38 3.53
N THR A 24 -10.31 -7.89 4.75
CA THR A 24 -10.95 -7.30 5.94
C THR A 24 -10.04 -6.41 6.78
N GLN A 25 -8.73 -6.65 6.77
CA GLN A 25 -7.80 -5.92 7.63
C GLN A 25 -6.80 -5.10 6.81
N ILE A 26 -6.06 -5.75 5.93
CA ILE A 26 -4.94 -5.09 5.23
C ILE A 26 -5.44 -4.06 4.24
N VAL A 27 -6.41 -4.41 3.39
CA VAL A 27 -6.91 -3.51 2.35
C VAL A 27 -7.58 -2.27 2.96
N PRO A 28 -8.50 -2.39 3.94
CA PRO A 28 -9.10 -1.22 4.57
C PRO A 28 -8.06 -0.35 5.31
N LEU A 29 -7.12 -0.97 6.04
CA LEU A 29 -6.07 -0.24 6.74
C LEU A 29 -5.19 0.55 5.77
N ALA A 30 -4.72 -0.09 4.69
CA ALA A 30 -3.88 0.56 3.68
C ALA A 30 -4.64 1.71 3.00
N THR A 31 -5.92 1.52 2.69
CA THR A 31 -6.76 2.53 2.03
C THR A 31 -6.97 3.74 2.94
N ASN A 32 -7.27 3.51 4.22
CA ASN A 32 -7.45 4.57 5.21
C ASN A 32 -6.13 5.33 5.45
N MET A 33 -5.00 4.62 5.52
CA MET A 33 -3.68 5.25 5.64
C MET A 33 -3.36 6.13 4.43
N ALA A 34 -3.60 5.63 3.21
CA ALA A 34 -3.36 6.39 1.99
C ALA A 34 -4.20 7.68 1.95
N GLY A 35 -5.51 7.60 2.24
CA GLY A 35 -6.38 8.78 2.29
C GLY A 35 -5.98 9.76 3.40
N GLY A 36 -5.55 9.27 4.57
CA GLY A 36 -5.05 10.10 5.65
C GLY A 36 -3.77 10.86 5.27
N LEU A 37 -2.85 10.19 4.57
CA LEU A 37 -1.60 10.80 4.08
C LEU A 37 -1.87 11.88 3.02
N GLU A 38 -2.84 11.68 2.13
CA GLU A 38 -3.25 12.68 1.15
C GLU A 38 -3.75 13.97 1.82
N LEU A 39 -4.61 13.83 2.84
CA LEU A 39 -5.10 14.98 3.62
C LEU A 39 -3.97 15.72 4.34
N LEU A 40 -2.99 14.99 4.89
CA LEU A 40 -1.83 15.59 5.55
C LEU A 40 -0.93 16.30 4.55
N LEU A 41 -0.72 15.71 3.37
CA LEU A 41 0.07 16.30 2.29
C LEU A 41 -0.56 17.61 1.82
N ASP A 42 -1.88 17.64 1.61
CA ASP A 42 -2.61 18.84 1.21
C ASP A 42 -2.58 19.94 2.27
N ARG A 43 -2.66 19.57 3.56
CA ARG A 43 -2.53 20.54 4.66
C ARG A 43 -1.11 21.09 4.74
N ALA A 44 -0.09 20.23 4.61
CA ALA A 44 1.31 20.64 4.62
C ALA A 44 1.64 21.55 3.45
N ALA A 45 1.17 21.20 2.24
CA ALA A 45 1.33 22.00 1.03
C ALA A 45 0.70 23.39 1.18
N ARG A 46 -0.53 23.47 1.67
CA ARG A 46 -1.21 24.75 1.98
C ARG A 46 -0.45 25.58 3.00
N ARG A 47 0.04 24.96 4.08
CA ARG A 47 0.80 25.65 5.12
C ARG A 47 2.15 26.17 4.62
N ALA A 48 2.81 25.41 3.75
CA ALA A 48 4.12 25.76 3.20
C ALA A 48 4.03 26.66 1.94
N GLY A 49 2.84 26.90 1.40
CA GLY A 49 2.66 27.70 0.19
C GLY A 49 3.23 27.06 -1.07
N VAL A 50 3.38 25.73 -1.08
CA VAL A 50 3.97 24.97 -2.20
C VAL A 50 2.98 23.96 -2.77
N ARG A 51 3.25 23.47 -3.98
CA ARG A 51 2.44 22.42 -4.59
C ARG A 51 2.63 21.09 -3.86
N PRO A 52 1.56 20.32 -3.56
CA PRO A 52 1.64 19.00 -2.90
C PRO A 52 2.62 18.04 -3.59
N VAL A 53 2.65 18.06 -4.92
CA VAL A 53 3.58 17.27 -5.75
C VAL A 53 5.04 17.47 -5.38
N LEU A 54 5.45 18.67 -4.96
CA LEU A 54 6.85 18.94 -4.59
C LEU A 54 7.23 18.25 -3.28
N ILE A 55 6.32 18.26 -2.29
CA ILE A 55 6.52 17.57 -1.01
C ILE A 55 6.56 16.07 -1.23
N LEU A 56 5.66 15.55 -2.08
CA LEU A 56 5.61 14.13 -2.43
C LEU A 56 6.88 13.68 -3.17
N ALA A 57 7.33 14.44 -4.17
CA ALA A 57 8.54 14.12 -4.91
C ALA A 57 9.79 14.16 -4.00
N GLY A 58 9.87 15.17 -3.12
CA GLY A 58 10.95 15.28 -2.15
C GLY A 58 10.98 14.11 -1.17
N SER A 59 9.83 13.74 -0.60
CA SER A 59 9.75 12.61 0.34
C SER A 59 10.05 11.27 -0.35
N ALA A 60 9.54 11.05 -1.56
CA ALA A 60 9.84 9.86 -2.35
C ALA A 60 11.34 9.75 -2.65
N GLY A 61 12.00 10.85 -3.04
CA GLY A 61 13.44 10.88 -3.30
C GLY A 61 14.28 10.51 -2.07
N ILE A 62 13.94 11.05 -0.89
CA ILE A 62 14.62 10.71 0.37
C ILE A 62 14.44 9.23 0.70
N VAL A 63 13.21 8.71 0.59
CA VAL A 63 12.92 7.29 0.87
C VAL A 63 13.69 6.39 -0.09
N SER A 64 13.67 6.67 -1.39
CA SER A 64 14.44 5.91 -2.39
C SER A 64 15.94 5.93 -2.10
N PHE A 65 16.50 7.09 -1.71
CA PHE A 65 17.91 7.20 -1.37
C PHE A 65 18.29 6.41 -0.12
N VAL A 66 17.46 6.47 0.92
CA VAL A 66 17.67 5.70 2.16
C VAL A 66 17.60 4.19 1.88
N LEU A 67 16.59 3.74 1.12
CA LEU A 67 16.46 2.34 0.72
C LEU A 67 17.67 1.88 -0.09
N TYR A 68 18.10 2.66 -1.06
CA TYR A 68 19.30 2.38 -1.85
C TYR A 68 20.54 2.23 -0.97
N ARG A 69 20.73 3.13 0.01
CA ARG A 69 21.86 3.07 0.94
C ARG A 69 21.78 1.83 1.84
N LEU A 70 20.60 1.43 2.29
CA LEU A 70 20.41 0.25 3.14
C LEU A 70 20.66 -1.05 2.37
N LEU A 71 20.23 -1.13 1.11
CA LEU A 71 20.39 -2.33 0.28
C LEU A 71 21.81 -2.53 -0.27
N ARG A 72 22.64 -1.48 -0.27
CA ARG A 72 24.06 -1.54 -0.69
C ARG A 72 25.04 -1.66 0.47
N ARG A 73 24.56 -1.77 1.70
CA ARG A 73 25.36 -2.21 2.85
C ARG A 73 25.32 -3.73 2.94
#